data_AF-C1N3T2-F1
#
_entry.id   AF-C1N3T2-F1
#
_cell.length_a   1.000
_cell.length_b   1.000
_cell.length_c   1.000
_cell.angle_alpha   90.00
_cell.angle_beta   90.00
_cell.angle_gamma   90.00
#
_symmetry.space_group_name_H-M   'P 1'
#
loop_
_entity.id
_entity.type
_entity.pdbx_description
1 polymer ?
#
loop_
_entity_poly.entity_id
_entity_poly.type
_entity_poly.pdbx_seq_one_letter_code
_entity_poly.pdbx_strand_id
1 'polypeptide(L)'
;APTGRNTALTDVIALDCEMVGVGEDGRRSILARVSVVNEDGNVVLDTFVAPTEHVTDYRTAVSGVRAQDLRGAPPFKEIQRKMADILRGRILVGHALKNDLRALLLDHPRRATRDTATYRPLTRPLRSRERAQADGIARGRGSRSLKELCARELGLEIQAGEHSSVDDARAALLLYQKCAKAWERS
;
A
#
# COMPACT_ATOMS: atom_id res chain seq x y z
N ALA A 1 11.72 -11.85 3.87
CA ALA A 1 11.80 -12.72 2.67
C ALA A 1 10.61 -13.68 2.71
N PRO A 2 10.07 -14.11 1.56
CA PRO A 2 9.01 -15.10 1.51
C PRO A 2 9.45 -16.37 2.25
N THR A 3 8.61 -16.92 3.12
CA THR A 3 8.94 -18.12 3.90
C THR A 3 8.67 -19.42 3.14
N GLY A 4 8.05 -19.35 1.94
CA GLY A 4 7.74 -20.51 1.12
C GLY A 4 7.21 -20.17 -0.28
N ARG A 5 6.47 -21.12 -0.87
CA ARG A 5 5.79 -20.96 -2.17
C ARG A 5 4.26 -20.97 -2.06
N ASN A 6 3.72 -21.03 -0.84
CA ASN A 6 2.28 -21.07 -0.63
C ASN A 6 1.68 -19.68 -0.83
N THR A 7 0.95 -19.49 -1.92
CA THR A 7 0.29 -18.23 -2.29
C THR A 7 -1.17 -18.17 -1.85
N ALA A 8 -1.60 -19.09 -0.99
CA ALA A 8 -2.94 -19.06 -0.41
C ALA A 8 -3.17 -17.81 0.45
N LEU A 9 -4.43 -17.38 0.50
CA LEU A 9 -4.88 -16.34 1.40
C LEU A 9 -4.77 -16.81 2.85
N THR A 10 -4.32 -15.90 3.71
CA THR A 10 -4.21 -16.06 5.17
C THR A 10 -5.12 -15.05 5.86
N ASP A 11 -5.19 -15.09 7.20
CA ASP A 11 -6.00 -14.13 7.97
C ASP A 11 -5.42 -12.71 7.96
N VAL A 12 -4.10 -12.61 7.85
CA VAL A 12 -3.37 -11.35 7.68
C VAL A 12 -2.85 -11.27 6.25
N ILE A 13 -3.11 -10.15 5.57
CA ILE A 13 -2.56 -9.84 4.26
C ILE A 13 -1.96 -8.44 4.25
N ALA A 14 -0.99 -8.19 3.38
CA ALA A 14 -0.47 -6.85 3.13
C ALA A 14 -0.72 -6.41 1.70
N LEU A 15 -1.04 -5.12 1.53
CA LEU A 15 -1.44 -4.49 0.29
C LEU A 15 -0.55 -3.28 0.01
N ASP A 16 -0.21 -3.11 -1.26
CA ASP A 16 0.32 -1.86 -1.81
C ASP A 16 -0.13 -1.71 -3.27
N CYS A 17 -0.41 -0.48 -3.68
CA CYS A 17 -0.85 -0.12 -5.03
C CYS A 17 0.09 0.89 -5.67
N GLU A 18 0.32 0.72 -6.97
CA GLU A 18 0.91 1.77 -7.80
C GLU A 18 -0.18 2.55 -8.53
N MET A 19 -0.02 3.87 -8.57
CA MET A 19 -0.96 4.78 -9.20
C MET A 19 -0.31 5.60 -10.31
N VAL A 20 -1.10 5.89 -11.34
CA VAL A 20 -0.76 6.81 -12.43
C VAL A 20 -1.61 8.07 -12.36
N GLY A 21 -1.09 9.15 -12.95
CA GLY A 21 -1.72 10.46 -13.06
C GLY A 21 -2.68 10.56 -14.25
N VAL A 22 -3.84 11.16 -14.01
CA VAL A 22 -4.87 11.45 -15.02
C VAL A 22 -5.35 12.90 -14.90
N GLY A 23 -6.07 13.37 -15.93
CA GLY A 23 -6.50 14.75 -16.07
C GLY A 23 -5.41 15.65 -16.64
N GLU A 24 -5.75 16.90 -16.95
CA GLU A 24 -4.86 17.84 -17.66
C GLU A 24 -3.51 18.05 -16.95
N ASP A 25 -3.49 18.03 -15.62
CA ASP A 25 -2.30 18.25 -14.80
C ASP A 25 -1.68 16.97 -14.21
N GLY A 26 -2.26 15.80 -14.49
CA GLY A 26 -1.79 14.49 -13.99
C GLY A 26 -1.86 14.34 -12.46
N ARG A 27 -2.52 15.24 -11.73
CA ARG A 27 -2.52 15.22 -10.24
C ARG A 27 -3.48 14.19 -9.67
N ARG A 28 -4.61 13.95 -10.33
CA ARG A 28 -5.55 12.90 -9.93
C ARG A 28 -4.90 11.54 -10.13
N SER A 29 -4.97 10.70 -9.10
CA SER A 29 -4.34 9.38 -9.11
C SER A 29 -5.38 8.30 -9.33
N ILE A 30 -5.14 7.39 -10.27
CA ILE A 30 -5.94 6.17 -10.47
C ILE A 30 -5.06 4.94 -10.35
N LEU A 31 -5.67 3.80 -10.02
CA LEU A 31 -4.98 2.52 -9.86
C LEU A 31 -4.36 2.06 -11.18
N ALA A 32 -3.10 1.59 -11.12
CA ALA A 32 -2.39 1.02 -12.26
C ALA A 32 -1.80 -0.36 -11.97
N ARG A 33 -1.43 -0.66 -10.72
CA ARG A 33 -1.00 -1.99 -10.28
C ARG A 33 -1.45 -2.23 -8.85
N VAL A 34 -1.81 -3.46 -8.52
CA VAL A 34 -2.13 -3.88 -7.16
C VAL A 34 -1.34 -5.13 -6.80
N SER A 35 -0.72 -5.11 -5.63
CA SER A 35 0.04 -6.22 -5.07
C SER A 35 -0.48 -6.60 -3.69
N VAL A 36 -0.70 -7.90 -3.49
CA VAL A 36 -1.12 -8.49 -2.22
C VAL A 36 -0.18 -9.63 -1.87
N VAL A 37 0.33 -9.61 -0.65
CA VAL A 37 1.07 -10.72 -0.06
C VAL A 37 0.34 -11.28 1.16
N ASN A 38 0.49 -12.57 1.41
CA ASN A 38 -0.03 -13.22 2.61
C ASN A 38 0.91 -13.00 3.82
N GLU A 39 0.55 -13.57 4.98
CA GLU A 39 1.31 -13.38 6.23
C GLU A 39 2.77 -13.89 6.15
N ASP A 40 3.02 -14.82 5.23
CA ASP A 40 4.33 -15.38 4.92
C ASP A 40 5.15 -14.51 3.95
N GLY A 41 4.58 -13.43 3.42
CA GLY A 41 5.18 -12.57 2.40
C GLY A 41 5.15 -13.16 0.98
N ASN A 42 4.39 -14.24 0.76
CA ASN A 42 4.21 -14.85 -0.56
C ASN A 42 3.13 -14.08 -1.35
N VAL A 43 3.35 -13.92 -2.65
CA VAL A 43 2.45 -13.13 -3.52
C VAL A 43 1.14 -13.88 -3.75
N VAL A 44 0.03 -13.29 -3.32
CA VAL A 44 -1.33 -13.78 -3.57
C VAL A 44 -1.87 -13.19 -4.87
N LEU A 45 -1.60 -11.90 -5.10
CA LEU A 45 -1.99 -11.17 -6.29
C LEU A 45 -0.89 -10.17 -6.64
N ASP A 46 -0.52 -10.08 -7.90
CA ASP A 46 0.31 -9.00 -8.44
C ASP A 46 -0.14 -8.80 -9.88
N THR A 47 -0.81 -7.68 -10.16
CA THR A 47 -1.41 -7.46 -11.47
C THR A 47 -1.53 -5.98 -11.81
N PHE A 48 -1.28 -5.64 -13.08
CA PHE A 48 -1.62 -4.34 -13.65
C PHE A 48 -3.13 -4.22 -13.83
N VAL A 49 -3.61 -2.98 -13.94
CA VAL A 49 -5.03 -2.67 -14.06
C VAL A 49 -5.26 -1.72 -15.22
N ALA A 50 -6.22 -2.04 -16.09
CA ALA A 50 -6.58 -1.15 -17.18
C ALA A 50 -7.09 0.19 -16.61
N PRO A 51 -6.54 1.32 -17.08
CA PRO A 51 -6.91 2.63 -16.55
C PRO A 51 -8.34 2.97 -16.95
N THR A 52 -9.07 3.61 -16.03
CA THR A 52 -10.46 4.05 -16.26
C THR A 52 -10.55 5.38 -17.02
N GLU A 53 -9.43 6.08 -17.15
CA GLU A 53 -9.29 7.40 -17.76
C GLU A 53 -7.96 7.48 -18.53
N HIS A 54 -7.82 8.46 -19.43
CA HIS A 54 -6.57 8.67 -20.15
C HIS A 54 -5.43 9.06 -19.20
N VAL A 55 -4.36 8.26 -19.21
CA VAL A 55 -3.15 8.48 -18.41
C VAL A 55 -2.33 9.61 -19.02
N THR A 56 -2.13 10.69 -18.25
CA THR A 56 -1.32 11.85 -18.65
C THR A 56 0.07 11.84 -18.02
N ASP A 57 0.24 11.14 -16.90
CA ASP A 57 1.54 10.95 -16.25
C ASP A 57 1.65 9.53 -15.66
N TYR A 58 2.58 8.72 -16.17
CA TYR A 58 2.80 7.38 -15.65
C TYR A 58 3.52 7.35 -14.30
N ARG A 59 4.22 8.44 -13.95
CA ARG A 59 5.03 8.54 -12.73
C ARG A 59 6.07 7.44 -12.64
N THR A 60 6.58 6.94 -13.76
CA THR A 60 7.39 5.71 -13.86
C THR A 60 8.59 5.70 -12.91
N ALA A 61 9.24 6.86 -12.69
CA ALA A 61 10.36 6.98 -11.75
C ALA A 61 10.00 6.59 -10.31
N VAL A 62 8.72 6.68 -9.95
CA VAL A 62 8.17 6.22 -8.67
C VAL A 62 7.41 4.92 -8.86
N SER A 63 6.38 4.90 -9.72
CA SER A 63 5.44 3.77 -9.83
C SER A 63 5.97 2.52 -10.52
N GLY A 64 7.07 2.65 -11.28
CA GLY A 64 7.55 1.61 -12.19
C GLY A 64 6.62 1.27 -13.36
N VAL A 65 5.46 1.93 -13.48
CA VAL A 65 4.45 1.65 -14.52
C VAL A 65 4.82 2.33 -15.84
N ARG A 66 4.66 1.61 -16.94
CA ARG A 66 4.81 2.10 -18.32
C ARG A 66 3.53 1.85 -19.12
N ALA A 67 3.36 2.59 -20.21
CA ALA A 67 2.20 2.44 -21.11
C ALA A 67 1.97 1.00 -21.58
N GLN A 68 3.05 0.26 -21.81
CA GLN A 68 2.99 -1.12 -22.27
C GLN A 68 2.46 -2.09 -21.21
N ASP A 69 2.65 -1.80 -19.94
CA ASP A 69 2.23 -2.66 -18.83
C ASP A 69 0.70 -2.64 -18.68
N LEU A 70 0.06 -1.54 -19.11
CA LEU A 70 -1.38 -1.35 -19.06
C LEU A 70 -2.11 -1.90 -20.29
N ARG A 71 -1.38 -2.26 -21.36
CA ARG A 71 -1.99 -2.80 -22.58
C ARG A 71 -2.53 -4.21 -22.32
N GLY A 72 -3.84 -4.38 -22.46
CA GLY A 72 -4.50 -5.66 -22.21
C GLY A 72 -4.58 -6.03 -20.73
N ALA A 73 -4.27 -5.11 -19.82
CA ALA A 73 -4.46 -5.33 -18.39
C ALA A 73 -5.94 -5.59 -18.06
N PRO A 74 -6.25 -6.37 -17.02
CA PRO A 74 -7.63 -6.62 -16.61
C PRO A 74 -8.41 -5.34 -16.30
N PRO A 75 -9.72 -5.28 -16.64
CA PRO A 75 -10.55 -4.12 -16.34
C PRO A 75 -10.60 -3.82 -14.84
N PHE A 76 -10.59 -2.53 -14.48
CA PHE A 76 -10.67 -2.07 -13.09
C PHE A 76 -11.79 -2.76 -12.28
N LYS A 77 -13.00 -2.88 -12.83
CA LYS A 77 -14.14 -3.52 -12.14
C LYS A 77 -13.91 -4.99 -11.81
N GLU A 78 -13.13 -5.71 -12.61
CA GLU A 78 -12.76 -7.09 -12.32
C GLU A 78 -11.82 -7.14 -11.12
N ILE A 79 -10.76 -6.33 -11.16
CA ILE A 79 -9.77 -6.24 -10.08
C ILE A 79 -10.41 -5.75 -8.79
N GLN A 80 -11.29 -4.76 -8.85
CA GLN A 80 -12.02 -4.25 -7.69
C GLN A 80 -12.85 -5.35 -7.01
N ARG A 81 -13.59 -6.17 -7.77
CA ARG A 81 -14.37 -7.29 -7.20
C ARG A 81 -13.46 -8.33 -6.56
N LYS A 82 -12.39 -8.72 -7.25
CA LYS A 82 -11.39 -9.66 -6.73
C LYS A 82 -10.76 -9.15 -5.43
N MET A 83 -10.42 -7.86 -5.39
CA MET A 83 -9.89 -7.22 -4.19
C MET A 83 -10.91 -7.17 -3.06
N ALA A 84 -12.19 -6.88 -3.33
CA ALA A 84 -13.23 -6.93 -2.30
C ALA A 84 -13.35 -8.32 -1.65
N ASP A 85 -13.21 -9.39 -2.44
CA ASP A 85 -13.22 -10.77 -1.92
C ASP A 85 -11.94 -11.12 -1.14
N ILE A 86 -10.77 -10.67 -1.63
CA ILE A 86 -9.48 -10.82 -0.93
C ILE A 86 -9.53 -10.11 0.42
N LEU A 87 -10.02 -8.88 0.49
CA LEU A 87 -10.05 -8.09 1.74
C LEU A 87 -11.07 -8.61 2.77
N ARG A 88 -12.13 -9.29 2.32
CA ARG A 88 -13.25 -9.68 3.18
C ARG A 88 -12.80 -10.58 4.33
N GLY A 89 -13.08 -10.14 5.57
CA GLY A 89 -12.84 -10.92 6.78
C GLY A 89 -11.39 -10.97 7.25
N ARG A 90 -10.48 -10.18 6.65
CA ARG A 90 -9.04 -10.25 6.92
C ARG A 90 -8.50 -9.01 7.62
N ILE A 91 -7.36 -9.18 8.28
CA ILE A 91 -6.53 -8.09 8.74
C ILE A 91 -5.72 -7.57 7.55
N LEU A 92 -5.89 -6.28 7.25
CA LEU A 92 -5.20 -5.58 6.17
C LEU A 92 -4.04 -4.77 6.73
N VAL A 93 -2.83 -5.12 6.33
CA VAL A 93 -1.59 -4.42 6.65
C VAL A 93 -1.16 -3.59 5.45
N GLY A 94 -0.53 -2.43 5.70
CA GLY A 94 0.03 -1.61 4.64
C GLY A 94 0.62 -0.30 5.18
N HIS A 95 0.90 0.62 4.27
CA HIS A 95 1.46 1.93 4.61
C HIS A 95 0.69 3.05 3.91
N ALA A 96 -0.01 3.88 4.68
CA ALA A 96 -0.91 4.91 4.16
C ALA A 96 -2.07 4.35 3.30
N LEU A 97 -2.65 3.24 3.76
CA LEU A 97 -3.69 2.43 3.10
C LEU A 97 -4.92 3.21 2.63
N LYS A 98 -5.16 4.40 3.19
CA LYS A 98 -6.21 5.31 2.72
C LYS A 98 -6.05 5.65 1.24
N ASN A 99 -4.81 5.72 0.74
CA ASN A 99 -4.54 6.02 -0.66
C ASN A 99 -4.88 4.82 -1.55
N ASP A 100 -4.43 3.63 -1.18
CA ASP A 100 -4.69 2.36 -1.87
C ASP A 100 -6.19 2.04 -1.94
N LEU A 101 -6.86 2.11 -0.80
CA LEU A 101 -8.30 1.87 -0.69
C LEU A 101 -9.12 2.88 -1.50
N ARG A 102 -8.70 4.15 -1.53
CA ARG A 102 -9.30 5.16 -2.41
C ARG A 102 -9.09 4.84 -3.87
N ALA A 103 -7.89 4.43 -4.28
CA ALA A 103 -7.59 4.07 -5.67
C ALA A 103 -8.39 2.82 -6.11
N LEU A 104 -8.62 1.88 -5.19
CA LEU A 104 -9.46 0.70 -5.38
C LEU A 104 -10.96 1.00 -5.30
N LEU A 105 -11.37 2.18 -4.83
CA LEU A 105 -12.76 2.52 -4.51
C LEU A 105 -13.39 1.48 -3.56
N LEU A 106 -12.65 1.09 -2.52
CA LEU A 106 -13.05 0.14 -1.50
C LEU A 106 -12.82 0.73 -0.10
N ASP A 107 -13.54 0.20 0.89
CA ASP A 107 -13.32 0.48 2.30
C ASP A 107 -12.87 -0.78 3.03
N HIS A 108 -12.17 -0.60 4.16
CA HIS A 108 -11.82 -1.70 5.06
C HIS A 108 -12.16 -1.33 6.51
N PRO A 109 -12.68 -2.26 7.33
CA PRO A 109 -13.03 -1.96 8.72
C PRO A 109 -11.80 -1.50 9.51
N ARG A 110 -11.88 -0.31 10.13
CA ARG A 110 -10.76 0.28 10.91
C ARG A 110 -10.15 -0.69 11.93
N ARG A 111 -10.99 -1.50 12.60
CA ARG A 111 -10.55 -2.50 13.59
C ARG A 111 -9.64 -3.60 13.00
N ALA A 112 -9.78 -3.87 11.71
CA ALA A 112 -9.02 -4.85 10.96
C ALA A 112 -7.97 -4.20 10.04
N THR A 113 -7.74 -2.89 10.15
CA THR A 113 -6.67 -2.19 9.43
C THR A 113 -5.45 -2.06 10.34
N ARG A 114 -4.27 -2.35 9.81
CA ARG A 114 -2.97 -2.19 10.45
C ARG A 114 -2.10 -1.31 9.55
N ASP A 115 -2.38 -0.01 9.61
CA ASP A 115 -1.68 0.99 8.79
C ASP A 115 -0.43 1.51 9.53
N THR A 116 0.75 1.11 9.03
CA THR A 116 2.05 1.46 9.60
C THR A 116 2.34 2.97 9.57
N ALA A 117 1.69 3.73 8.69
CA ALA A 117 1.81 5.20 8.62
C ALA A 117 1.08 5.90 9.78
N THR A 118 0.14 5.22 10.44
CA THR A 118 -0.69 5.81 11.51
C THR A 118 -0.45 5.17 12.88
N TYR A 119 0.24 4.03 12.93
CA TYR A 119 0.53 3.33 14.17
C TYR A 119 1.44 4.16 15.08
N ARG A 120 0.94 4.51 16.28
CA ARG A 120 1.53 5.54 17.14
C ARG A 120 3.02 5.32 17.44
N PRO A 121 3.51 4.09 17.73
CA PRO A 121 4.94 3.81 17.91
C PRO A 121 5.82 4.08 16.68
N LEU A 122 5.28 3.95 15.46
CA LEU A 122 6.01 4.17 14.20
C LEU A 122 5.92 5.63 13.70
N THR A 123 4.95 6.40 14.20
CA THR A 123 4.81 7.82 13.85
C THR A 123 5.87 8.70 14.52
N ARG A 124 5.86 10.00 14.18
CA ARG A 124 6.70 11.05 14.80
C ARG A 124 5.87 12.24 15.23
N PRO A 125 6.41 13.20 16.02
CA PRO A 125 5.75 14.48 16.22
C PRO A 125 5.43 15.18 14.89
N LEU A 126 4.27 15.84 14.84
CA LEU A 126 3.82 16.59 13.66
C LEU A 126 4.71 17.80 13.42
N ARG A 127 5.23 17.96 12.19
CA ARG A 127 6.03 19.13 11.82
C ARG A 127 5.11 20.33 11.56
N SER A 128 5.63 21.54 11.73
CA SER A 128 4.85 22.77 11.55
C SER A 128 4.16 22.87 10.18
N ARG A 129 4.83 22.43 9.11
CA ARG A 129 4.28 22.42 7.75
C ARG A 129 3.10 21.45 7.55
N GLU A 130 3.00 20.40 8.36
CA GLU A 130 1.96 19.36 8.26
C GLU A 130 0.72 19.71 9.08
N ARG A 131 0.81 20.70 9.99
CA ARG A 131 -0.32 21.13 10.82
C ARG A 131 -1.51 21.62 9.99
N ALA A 132 -1.23 22.21 8.82
CA ALA A 132 -2.24 22.66 7.88
C ALA A 132 -2.90 21.51 7.08
N GLN A 133 -2.33 20.31 7.09
CA GLN A 133 -2.76 19.14 6.30
C GLN A 133 -3.17 17.96 7.19
N ALA A 134 -3.62 18.24 8.43
CA ALA A 134 -3.80 17.24 9.49
C ALA A 134 -4.98 16.25 9.28
N ASP A 135 -5.63 16.23 8.12
CA ASP A 135 -6.77 15.36 7.84
C ASP A 135 -6.37 13.88 7.82
N GLY A 136 -6.81 13.13 8.84
CA GLY A 136 -6.50 11.70 8.99
C GLY A 136 -5.14 11.42 9.65
N ILE A 137 -4.47 12.45 10.15
CA ILE A 137 -3.25 12.33 10.93
C ILE A 137 -3.62 12.14 12.41
N ALA A 138 -2.98 11.20 13.10
CA ALA A 138 -3.18 11.04 14.54
C ALA A 138 -2.84 12.36 15.27
N ARG A 139 -3.70 12.83 16.18
CA ARG A 139 -3.58 14.17 16.81
C ARG A 139 -2.14 14.44 17.26
N GLY A 140 -1.49 15.43 16.64
CA GLY A 140 -0.13 15.87 16.95
C GLY A 140 1.01 14.96 16.45
N ARG A 141 0.75 13.99 15.56
CA ARG A 141 1.73 12.99 15.11
C ARG A 141 1.80 12.87 13.59
N GLY A 142 2.91 13.21 12.95
CA GLY A 142 3.12 13.00 11.51
C GLY A 142 3.59 11.57 11.17
N SER A 143 3.30 11.13 9.95
CA SER A 143 3.83 9.86 9.41
C SER A 143 5.31 9.97 9.01
N ARG A 144 5.97 8.82 8.91
CA ARG A 144 7.28 8.63 8.29
C ARG A 144 7.07 7.87 6.99
N SER A 145 7.94 8.06 5.99
CA SER A 145 7.86 7.23 4.79
C SER A 145 8.17 5.78 5.13
N LEU A 146 7.64 4.85 4.34
CA LEU A 146 7.95 3.43 4.45
C LEU A 146 9.46 3.18 4.42
N LYS A 147 10.18 3.86 3.51
CA LYS A 147 11.65 3.86 3.43
C LYS A 147 12.33 4.24 4.75
N GLU A 148 11.90 5.34 5.38
CA GLU A 148 12.48 5.76 6.66
C GLU A 148 12.20 4.74 7.77
N LEU A 149 10.98 4.18 7.81
CA LEU A 149 10.62 3.16 8.79
C LEU A 149 11.42 1.88 8.61
N CYS A 150 11.60 1.40 7.38
CA CYS A 150 12.37 0.20 7.11
C CYS A 150 13.84 0.37 7.50
N ALA A 151 14.45 1.52 7.17
CA ALA A 151 15.82 1.80 7.55
C ALA A 151 15.99 1.81 9.09
N ARG A 152 15.07 2.46 9.81
CA ARG A 152 15.15 2.62 11.26
C ARG A 152 14.81 1.36 12.05
N GLU A 153 13.71 0.72 11.68
CA GLU A 153 13.13 -0.37 12.45
C GLU A 153 13.64 -1.72 12.00
N LEU A 154 13.96 -1.88 10.71
CA LEU A 154 14.38 -3.18 10.15
C LEU A 154 15.85 -3.19 9.73
N GLY A 155 16.52 -2.03 9.65
CA GLY A 155 17.86 -1.94 9.06
C GLY A 155 17.88 -2.26 7.56
N LEU A 156 16.75 -2.06 6.88
CA LEU A 156 16.57 -2.39 5.46
C LEU A 156 16.51 -1.12 4.62
N GLU A 157 17.29 -1.09 3.54
CA GLU A 157 17.16 -0.09 2.50
C GLU A 157 16.21 -0.59 1.40
N ILE A 158 15.16 0.18 1.14
CA ILE A 158 14.16 -0.09 0.09
C ILE A 158 13.99 1.16 -0.79
N GLN A 159 13.28 1.02 -1.91
CA GLN A 159 12.96 2.14 -2.83
C GLN A 159 14.23 2.90 -3.24
N ALA A 160 15.25 2.17 -3.70
CA ALA A 160 16.49 2.73 -4.24
C ALA A 160 16.34 3.21 -5.70
N GLY A 161 15.28 2.76 -6.39
CA GLY A 161 14.90 3.19 -7.74
C GLY A 161 13.38 3.21 -7.87
N GLU A 162 12.85 2.70 -8.99
CA GLU A 162 11.41 2.48 -9.17
C GLU A 162 10.86 1.62 -8.02
N HIS A 163 9.64 1.92 -7.58
CA HIS A 163 8.99 1.18 -6.52
C HIS A 163 8.51 -0.18 -7.05
N SER A 164 8.42 -1.11 -6.11
CA SER A 164 7.89 -2.44 -6.32
C SER A 164 6.81 -2.64 -5.27
N SER A 165 5.55 -2.46 -5.67
CA SER A 165 4.42 -2.69 -4.76
C SER A 165 4.45 -4.04 -4.02
N VAL A 166 5.02 -5.09 -4.62
CA VAL A 166 5.23 -6.36 -3.89
C VAL A 166 6.21 -6.20 -2.73
N ASP A 167 7.34 -5.52 -2.94
CA ASP A 167 8.35 -5.33 -1.90
C ASP A 167 7.91 -4.31 -0.85
N ASP A 168 7.14 -3.30 -1.25
CA ASP A 168 6.55 -2.32 -0.33
C ASP A 168 5.46 -2.97 0.55
N ALA A 169 4.60 -3.82 -0.01
CA ALA A 169 3.65 -4.61 0.75
C ALA A 169 4.36 -5.54 1.77
N ARG A 170 5.45 -6.20 1.35
CA ARG A 170 6.28 -7.03 2.25
C ARG A 170 6.96 -6.19 3.34
N ALA A 171 7.46 -5.01 3.00
CA ALA A 171 8.11 -4.12 3.94
C ALA A 171 7.12 -3.64 5.03
N ALA A 172 5.90 -3.26 4.63
CA ALA A 172 4.84 -2.93 5.58
C ALA A 172 4.45 -4.12 6.47
N LEU A 173 4.38 -5.33 5.89
CA LEU A 173 4.14 -6.57 6.65
C LEU A 173 5.23 -6.82 7.69
N LEU A 174 6.50 -6.67 7.33
CA LEU A 174 7.63 -6.86 8.25
C LEU A 174 7.60 -5.84 9.41
N LEU A 175 7.26 -4.58 9.12
CA LEU A 175 7.06 -3.57 10.16
C LEU A 175 5.93 -3.95 11.12
N TYR A 176 4.80 -4.42 10.59
CA TYR A 176 3.71 -4.94 11.40
C TYR A 176 4.17 -6.12 12.25
N GLN A 177 4.78 -7.15 11.66
CA GLN A 177 5.25 -8.35 12.36
C GLN A 177 6.23 -8.02 13.50
N LYS A 178 7.15 -7.07 13.29
CA LYS A 178 8.09 -6.59 14.33
C LYS A 178 7.36 -6.07 15.57
N CYS A 179 6.19 -5.44 15.41
CA CYS A 179 5.45 -4.83 16.50
C CYS A 179 4.07 -5.47 16.79
N ALA A 180 3.74 -6.59 16.13
CA ALA A 180 2.41 -7.20 16.16
C ALA A 180 1.95 -7.53 17.60
N LYS A 181 2.84 -8.10 18.42
CA LYS A 181 2.51 -8.40 19.84
C LYS A 181 2.05 -7.18 20.63
N ALA A 182 2.63 -6.00 20.37
CA ALA A 182 2.24 -4.77 21.04
C ALA A 182 1.00 -4.15 20.39
N TRP A 183 0.89 -4.25 19.06
CA TRP A 183 -0.22 -3.71 18.28
C TRP A 183 -1.54 -4.43 18.59
N GLU A 184 -1.54 -5.76 18.68
CA GLU A 184 -2.76 -6.53 18.96
C GLU A 184 -3.24 -6.43 20.42
N ARG A 185 -2.47 -5.77 21.30
CA ARG A 185 -2.86 -5.49 22.69
C ARG A 185 -3.40 -4.08 22.91
N SER A 186 -3.30 -3.19 21.91
CA SER A 186 -3.72 -1.79 22.00
C SER A 186 -5.14 -1.60 21.50
#